data_AF-H1XVA6-F1
#
_entry.id   AF-H1XVA6-F1
#
_cell.length_a   1.000
_cell.length_b   1.000
_cell.length_c   1.000
_cell.angle_alpha   90.00
_cell.angle_beta   90.00
_cell.angle_gamma   90.00
#
_symmetry.space_group_name_H-M   'P 1'
#
loop_
_entity.id
_entity.type
_entity.pdbx_description
1 polymer ?
#
loop_
_entity_poly.entity_id
_entity_poly.type
_entity_poly.pdbx_seq_one_letter_code
_entity_poly.pdbx_strand_id
1 'polypeptide(L)' 'MNEQALQKRFEDLQMRLRILILQNRSETLEYDEEFLRQIHDISARLLRLKKRLSASSEAENALWEIRKRLTGV' A
#
# COMPACT_ATOMS: atom_id res chain seq x y z
N MET A 1 15.44 -2.72 -1.24
CA MET A 1 14.24 -3.48 -1.67
C MET A 1 13.80 -2.92 -3.00
N ASN A 2 13.61 -3.77 -4.01
CA ASN A 2 13.15 -3.37 -5.34
C ASN A 2 11.70 -2.80 -5.25
N GLU A 3 11.38 -1.76 -6.02
CA GLU A 3 10.05 -1.13 -6.06
C GLU A 3 8.95 -2.16 -6.39
N GLN A 4 9.22 -3.07 -7.34
CA GLN A 4 8.34 -4.19 -7.65
C GLN A 4 8.05 -5.08 -6.43
N ALA A 5 9.02 -5.28 -5.53
CA ALA A 5 8.81 -6.07 -4.32
C ALA A 5 7.97 -5.31 -3.28
N LEU A 6 8.06 -3.98 -3.23
CA LEU A 6 7.21 -3.14 -2.39
C LEU A 6 5.78 -3.09 -2.93
N GLN A 7 5.62 -2.99 -4.25
CA GLN A 7 4.33 -3.01 -4.94
C GLN A 7 3.61 -4.34 -4.73
N LYS A 8 4.31 -5.47 -4.95
CA LYS A 8 3.74 -6.80 -4.69
C LYS A 8 3.29 -6.96 -3.24
N ARG A 9 4.10 -6.51 -2.27
CA ARG A 9 3.71 -6.53 -0.84
C ARG A 9 2.51 -5.66 -0.54
N PHE A 10 2.36 -4.53 -1.24
CA PHE A 10 1.21 -3.66 -1.10
C PHE A 10 -0.06 -4.35 -1.60
N GLU A 11 -0.01 -4.96 -2.79
CA GLU A 11 -1.11 -5.74 -3.37
C GLU A 11 -1.50 -6.94 -2.50
N ASP A 12 -0.52 -7.68 -1.99
CA ASP A 12 -0.76 -8.82 -1.08
C ASP A 12 -1.51 -8.38 0.20
N LEU A 13 -1.12 -7.23 0.78
CA LEU A 13 -1.79 -6.68 1.95
C LEU A 13 -3.19 -6.15 1.64
N GLN A 14 -3.42 -5.57 0.46
CA GLN A 14 -4.77 -5.18 0.01
C GLN A 14 -5.69 -6.39 -0.13
N MET A 15 -5.18 -7.47 -0.72
CA MET A 15 -5.92 -8.73 -0.85
C MET A 15 -6.27 -9.30 0.53
N ARG A 16 -5.30 -9.32 1.45
CA ARG A 16 -5.53 -9.81 2.82
C ARG A 16 -6.55 -8.98 3.57
N LEU A 17 -6.51 -7.65 3.43
CA LEU A 17 -7.51 -6.76 4.02
C LEU A 17 -8.91 -7.06 3.48
N ARG A 18 -9.02 -7.25 2.16
CA ARG A 18 -10.29 -7.57 1.51
C ARG A 18 -10.87 -8.90 1.98
N ILE A 19 -10.04 -9.95 2.05
CA ILE A 19 -10.45 -11.26 2.57
C ILE A 19 -10.93 -11.12 4.02
N LEU A 20 -10.19 -10.41 4.86
CA LEU A 20 -10.54 -10.19 6.25
C LEU A 20 -11.90 -9.50 6.40
N ILE A 21 -12.15 -8.43 5.63
CA ILE A 21 -13.45 -7.73 5.60
C ILE A 21 -14.56 -8.68 5.16
N LEU A 22 -14.34 -9.49 4.13
CA LEU A 22 -15.35 -10.41 3.60
C LEU A 22 -15.67 -11.55 4.59
N GLN A 23 -14.66 -12.07 5.29
CA GLN A 23 -14.83 -13.11 6.30
C GLN A 23 -15.62 -12.63 7.51
N ASN A 24 -15.47 -11.35 7.86
CA ASN A 24 -16.12 -10.75 9.02
C ASN A 24 -17.35 -9.93 8.64
N ARG A 25 -17.84 -10.05 7.40
CA ARG A 25 -19.18 -9.55 7.04
C ARG A 25 -20.22 -10.40 7.76
N SER A 26 -20.52 -10.03 9.00
CA SER A 26 -21.63 -10.59 9.76
C SER A 26 -22.94 -9.88 9.40
N GLU A 27 -24.06 -10.60 9.51
CA GLU A 27 -25.41 -10.00 9.54
C GLU A 27 -25.67 -9.27 10.88
N THR A 28 -24.81 -9.47 11.89
CA THR A 28 -24.84 -8.76 13.17
C THR A 28 -24.09 -7.43 13.10
N LEU A 29 -24.64 -6.41 13.75
CA LEU A 29 -24.20 -5.01 13.67
C LEU A 29 -22.81 -4.71 14.28
N GLU A 30 -22.23 -5.62 15.07
CA GLU A 30 -20.97 -5.36 15.78
C GLU A 30 -19.84 -6.27 15.28
N TYR A 31 -18.74 -5.63 14.90
CA TYR A 31 -17.48 -6.31 14.63
C TYR A 31 -16.75 -6.60 15.94
N ASP A 32 -16.13 -7.78 16.06
CA ASP A 32 -15.32 -8.09 17.22
C ASP A 32 -14.02 -7.26 17.28
N GLU A 33 -13.45 -7.12 18.48
CA GLU A 33 -12.23 -6.34 18.69
C GLU A 33 -11.01 -6.90 17.95
N GLU A 34 -10.96 -8.22 17.74
CA GLU A 34 -9.83 -8.84 17.07
C GLU A 34 -9.79 -8.42 15.60
N PHE A 35 -10.94 -8.47 14.93
CA PHE A 35 -11.12 -7.95 13.59
C PHE A 35 -10.72 -6.49 13.48
N LEU A 36 -11.20 -5.64 14.40
CA LEU A 36 -10.86 -4.21 14.40
C LEU A 36 -9.35 -3.98 14.55
N ARG A 37 -8.68 -4.72 15.45
CA ARG A 37 -7.22 -4.69 15.60
C ARG A 37 -6.51 -5.12 14.31
N GLN A 38 -6.94 -6.21 13.70
CA GLN A 38 -6.33 -6.72 12.47
C GLN A 38 -6.51 -5.75 11.28
N ILE A 39 -7.70 -5.15 11.12
CA ILE A 39 -7.98 -4.13 10.09
C ILE A 39 -7.07 -2.92 10.28
N HIS A 40 -6.97 -2.42 11.52
CA HIS A 40 -6.14 -1.26 11.84
C HIS A 40 -4.67 -1.51 11.50
N ASP A 41 -4.13 -2.66 11.91
CA ASP A 41 -2.74 -3.03 11.66
C ASP A 41 -2.41 -3.17 10.18
N ILE A 42 -3.28 -3.84 9.41
CA ILE A 42 -3.10 -4.00 7.97
C ILE A 42 -3.19 -2.64 7.27
N SER A 43 -4.15 -1.80 7.65
CA SER A 43 -4.34 -0.46 7.10
C SER A 43 -3.15 0.46 7.37
N ALA A 44 -2.59 0.43 8.57
CA ALA A 44 -1.39 1.19 8.91
C ALA A 44 -0.16 0.75 8.08
N ARG A 45 -0.01 -0.56 7.83
CA ARG A 45 1.05 -1.11 6.98
C ARG A 45 0.87 -0.70 5.51
N LEU A 46 -0.36 -0.74 5.00
CA LEU A 46 -0.69 -0.27 3.65
C LEU A 46 -0.36 1.21 3.47
N LEU A 47 -0.75 2.05 4.44
CA LEU A 47 -0.45 3.48 4.39
C LEU A 47 1.06 3.75 4.33
N ARG A 48 1.85 3.05 5.17
CA ARG A 48 3.32 3.17 5.14
C ARG A 48 3.91 2.72 3.81
N LEU A 49 3.43 1.63 3.23
CA LEU A 49 3.90 1.15 1.92
C LEU A 49 3.52 2.12 0.80
N LYS A 50 2.28 2.63 0.79
CA LYS A 50 1.83 3.64 -0.18
C LYS A 50 2.72 4.88 -0.13
N LYS A 51 3.02 5.41 1.05
CA LYS A 51 3.94 6.56 1.20
C LYS A 51 5.33 6.27 0.64
N ARG A 52 5.85 5.06 0.85
CA ARG A 52 7.17 4.66 0.32
C ARG A 52 7.17 4.49 -1.19
N LEU A 53 6.11 3.95 -1.77
CA LEU A 53 5.94 3.82 -3.22
C LEU A 53 5.81 5.19 -3.89
N SER A 54 5.00 6.10 -3.32
CA SER A 54 4.87 7.48 -3.83
C SER A 54 6.20 8.23 -3.75
N ALA A 55 6.95 8.11 -2.64
CA ALA A 55 8.26 8.74 -2.51
C ALA A 55 9.30 8.15 -3.49
N SER A 56 9.24 6.84 -3.78
CA SER A 56 10.08 6.19 -4.80
C SER A 56 9.80 6.76 -6.19
N SER A 57 8.51 6.84 -6.54
CA SER A 57 8.05 7.37 -7.84
C SER A 57 8.34 8.86 -8.02
N GLU A 58 8.22 9.67 -6.97
CA GLU A 58 8.59 11.10 -7.00
C GLU A 58 10.10 11.29 -7.19
N ALA A 59 10.94 10.49 -6.53
CA ALA A 59 12.38 10.53 -6.72
C ALA A 59 12.78 10.09 -8.13
N GLU A 60 12.12 9.07 -8.68
CA GLU A 60 12.37 8.58 -10.04
C GLU A 60 11.92 9.59 -11.10
N ASN A 61 10.77 10.24 -10.91
CA ASN A 61 10.30 11.33 -11.78
C ASN A 61 11.21 12.56 -11.72
N ALA A 62 11.69 12.95 -10.53
CA ALA A 62 12.64 14.06 -10.40
C ALA A 62 13.96 13.77 -11.12
N LEU A 63 14.47 12.53 -11.02
CA LEU A 63 15.66 12.09 -11.76
C LEU A 63 15.42 12.07 -13.28
N TRP A 64 14.23 11.67 -13.71
CA TRP A 64 13.83 11.68 -15.12
C TRP A 64 13.80 13.11 -15.68
N GLU A 65 13.18 14.07 -14.99
CA GLU A 65 13.14 15.48 -15.37
C GLU A 65 14.56 16.10 -15.45
N ILE A 66 15.44 15.75 -14.50
CA ILE A 66 16.84 16.19 -14.53
C ILE A 66 17.56 15.64 -15.77
N ARG A 67 17.41 14.34 -16.07
CA ARG A 67 17.98 13.73 -17.27
C ARG A 67 17.46 14.36 -18.54
N LYS A 68 16.14 14.54 -18.63
CA LYS A 68 15.46 15.17 -19.76
C LYS A 68 16.08 16.53 -20.11
N ARG A 69 16.27 17.38 -19.09
CA ARG A 69 16.90 18.70 -19.23
C ARG A 69 18.37 18.64 -19.66
N LEU A 70 19.11 17.59 -19.26
CA LEU A 70 20.51 17.39 -19.63
C LEU A 70 20.71 16.77 -21.01
N THR A 71 19.79 15.90 -21.45
CA THR A 71 19.90 15.18 -22.74
C THR A 71 19.08 15.81 -23.86
N GLY A 72 18.21 16.79 -23.56
CA GLY A 72 17.38 17.49 -24.55
C GLY A 72 16.28 16.63 -25.18
N VAL A 73 15.91 15.52 -24.53
CA VAL A 73 14.77 14.66 -24.89
C VAL A 73 13.49 15.21 -24.27
#